data_AF-A0A7W1H2H4-F1
#
_entry.id   AF-A0A7W1H2H4-F1
#
_cell.length_a   1.000
_cell.length_b   1.000
_cell.length_c   1.000
_cell.angle_alpha   90.00
_cell.angle_beta   90.00
_cell.angle_gamma   90.00
#
_symmetry.space_group_name_H-M   'P 1'
#
loop_
_entity.id
_entity.type
_entity.pdbx_description
1 polymer ?
#
loop_
_entity_poly.entity_id
_entity_poly.type
_entity_poly.pdbx_seq_one_letter_code
_entity_poly.pdbx_strand_id
1 'polypeptide(L)'
;MTHGAVKTVTERAIGVGALVLAVLAPLIVSDFWLNSILTQGLILGIGAASLIFLSAYGGMISLAQTGLMGIAGYALANMVTQRVPGGETKGLLLGWDPTLSLVLAILLTVGIGLVFGAVASRSFGIYFLMLTLTYT
;
A
#
# COMPACT_ATOMS: atom_id res chain seq x y z
N MET A 1 6.38 38.25 -4.45
CA MET A 1 6.15 36.83 -4.80
C MET A 1 5.30 36.23 -3.70
N THR A 2 4.08 35.81 -4.02
CA THR A 2 3.02 35.50 -3.06
C THR A 2 3.37 34.26 -2.22
N HIS A 3 3.09 34.28 -0.91
CA HIS A 3 3.42 33.19 0.03
C HIS A 3 3.02 31.78 -0.46
N GLY A 4 1.98 31.67 -1.30
CA GLY A 4 1.56 30.40 -1.91
C GLY A 4 2.58 29.79 -2.88
N ALA A 5 3.29 30.61 -3.68
CA ALA A 5 4.24 30.10 -4.67
C ALA A 5 5.47 29.45 -4.01
N VAL A 6 5.95 30.00 -2.88
CA VAL A 6 7.09 29.46 -2.13
C VAL A 6 6.73 28.11 -1.50
N LYS A 7 5.52 28.00 -0.92
CA LYS A 7 5.04 26.75 -0.32
C LYS A 7 4.99 25.60 -1.34
N THR A 8 4.42 25.84 -2.53
CA THR A 8 4.31 24.83 -3.59
C THR A 8 5.68 24.38 -4.12
N VAL A 9 6.65 25.28 -4.21
CA VAL A 9 8.02 24.93 -4.64
C VAL A 9 8.71 24.06 -3.59
N THR A 10 8.55 24.38 -2.30
CA THR A 10 9.12 23.58 -1.20
C THR A 10 8.52 22.18 -1.16
N GLU A 11 7.20 22.03 -1.28
CA GLU A 11 6.52 20.72 -1.30
C GLU A 11 7.03 19.85 -2.46
N ARG A 12 7.18 20.44 -3.65
CA ARG A 12 7.74 19.75 -4.81
C ARG A 12 9.19 19.37 -4.62
N ALA A 13 10.02 20.26 -4.06
CA ALA A 13 11.43 19.96 -3.80
C ALA A 13 11.59 18.82 -2.79
N ILE A 14 10.78 18.79 -1.73
CA ILE A 14 10.77 17.69 -0.76
C ILE A 14 10.34 16.38 -1.43
N GLY A 15 9.26 16.40 -2.22
CA GLY A 15 8.77 15.21 -2.91
C GLY A 15 9.78 14.65 -3.92
N VAL A 16 10.41 15.50 -4.71
CA VAL A 16 11.46 15.11 -5.66
C VAL A 16 12.70 14.59 -4.92
N GLY A 17 13.12 15.26 -3.84
CA GLY A 17 14.24 14.81 -3.01
C GLY A 17 14.01 13.42 -2.43
N ALA A 18 12.81 13.16 -1.89
CA ALA A 18 12.43 11.85 -1.39
C ALA A 18 12.42 10.78 -2.48
N LEU A 19 11.93 11.09 -3.68
CA LEU A 19 11.91 10.16 -4.81
C LEU A 19 13.34 9.80 -5.27
N VAL A 20 14.23 10.79 -5.38
CA VAL A 20 15.64 10.58 -5.74
C VAL A 20 16.32 9.69 -4.71
N LEU A 21 16.10 9.95 -3.42
CA LEU A 21 16.63 9.10 -2.36
C LEU A 21 16.10 7.67 -2.46
N ALA A 22 14.81 7.47 -2.73
CA ALA A 22 14.23 6.13 -2.86
C ALA A 22 14.83 5.34 -4.04
N VAL A 23 15.10 5.99 -5.17
CA VAL A 23 15.70 5.37 -6.36
C VAL A 23 17.19 5.06 -6.15
N LEU A 24 17.93 5.93 -5.47
CA LEU A 24 19.36 5.76 -5.24
C LEU A 24 19.70 4.92 -4.01
N ALA A 25 18.77 4.77 -3.06
CA ALA A 25 18.94 3.97 -1.85
C ALA A 25 19.54 2.57 -2.10
N PRO A 26 19.05 1.75 -3.07
CA PRO A 26 19.61 0.42 -3.31
C PRO A 26 21.09 0.39 -3.69
N LEU A 27 21.66 1.50 -4.18
CA LEU A 27 23.08 1.56 -4.52
C LEU A 27 23.98 1.93 -3.33
N ILE A 28 23.39 2.43 -2.24
CA ILE A 28 24.15 3.09 -1.15
C ILE A 28 23.97 2.34 0.17
N VAL A 29 22.78 1.78 0.45
CA VAL A 29 22.47 1.13 1.74
C VAL A 29 22.59 -0.39 1.67
N SER A 30 22.81 -1.01 2.83
CA SER A 30 22.86 -2.47 2.95
C SER A 30 21.48 -3.12 2.76
N ASP A 31 21.47 -4.40 2.36
CA ASP A 31 20.23 -5.16 2.11
C ASP A 31 19.29 -5.19 3.32
N PHE A 32 19.85 -5.26 4.53
CA PHE A 32 19.07 -5.21 5.76
C PHE A 32 18.34 -3.88 5.91
N TRP A 33 19.06 -2.76 5.72
CA TRP A 33 18.47 -1.43 5.82
C TRP A 33 17.42 -1.20 4.74
N LEU A 34 17.67 -1.69 3.52
CA LEU A 34 16.74 -1.55 2.41
C LEU A 34 15.45 -2.33 2.65
N ASN A 35 15.54 -3.64 2.92
CA ASN A 35 14.36 -4.49 2.99
C ASN A 35 13.58 -4.34 4.31
N SER A 36 14.27 -4.26 5.44
CA SER A 36 13.62 -4.27 6.76
C SER A 36 13.18 -2.89 7.22
N ILE A 37 13.91 -1.83 6.85
CA ILE A 37 13.64 -0.48 7.37
C ILE A 37 13.00 0.38 6.28
N LEU A 38 13.67 0.55 5.14
CA LEU A 38 13.21 1.47 4.11
C LEU A 38 11.92 0.96 3.44
N THR A 39 11.93 -0.27 2.92
CA THR A 39 10.76 -0.84 2.23
C THR A 39 9.57 -0.97 3.16
N GLN A 40 9.74 -1.50 4.38
CA GLN A 40 8.64 -1.59 5.36
C GLN A 40 8.13 -0.20 5.77
N GLY A 41 9.03 0.75 6.01
CA GLY A 41 8.67 2.13 6.33
C GLY A 41 7.87 2.80 5.23
N LEU A 42 8.23 2.57 3.96
CA LEU A 42 7.49 3.09 2.80
C LEU A 42 6.10 2.45 2.69
N ILE A 43 5.99 1.14 2.89
CA ILE A 43 4.69 0.44 2.87
C ILE A 43 3.76 0.99 3.96
N LEU A 44 4.26 1.11 5.19
CA LEU A 44 3.50 1.69 6.32
C LEU A 44 3.17 3.16 6.08
N GLY A 45 4.11 3.92 5.49
CA GLY A 45 3.92 5.31 5.11
C GLY A 45 2.82 5.50 4.06
N ILE A 46 2.74 4.62 3.06
CA ILE A 46 1.64 4.58 2.08
C ILE A 46 0.31 4.32 2.78
N GLY A 47 0.27 3.36 3.71
CA GLY A 47 -0.91 3.10 4.55
C GLY A 47 -1.35 4.33 5.34
N ALA A 48 -0.42 4.99 6.03
CA ALA A 48 -0.70 6.21 6.79
C ALA A 48 -1.18 7.37 5.89
N ALA A 49 -0.52 7.59 4.76
CA ALA A 49 -0.90 8.63 3.79
C ALA A 49 -2.31 8.38 3.22
N SER A 50 -2.68 7.11 2.99
CA SER A 50 -4.00 6.71 2.53
C SER A 50 -5.11 7.01 3.57
N LEU A 51 -4.82 6.83 4.87
CA LEU A 51 -5.75 7.17 5.95
C LEU A 51 -5.92 8.69 6.09
N ILE A 52 -4.82 9.45 5.95
CA ILE A 52 -4.85 10.92 5.95
C ILE A 52 -5.63 11.45 4.75
N PHE A 53 -5.43 10.85 3.57
CA PHE A 53 -6.21 11.20 2.39
C PHE A 53 -7.70 10.98 2.62
N LEU A 54 -8.08 9.84 3.18
CA LEU A 54 -9.48 9.52 3.41
C LEU A 54 -10.10 10.40 4.50
N SER A 55 -9.36 10.75 5.56
CA SER A 55 -9.84 11.68 6.59
C SER A 55 -10.02 13.10 6.03
N ALA A 56 -9.09 13.57 5.21
CA ALA A 56 -9.09 14.92 4.65
C ALA A 56 -10.17 15.10 3.56
N TYR A 57 -10.35 14.12 2.67
CA TYR A 57 -11.24 14.23 1.51
C TYR A 57 -12.55 13.44 1.66
N GLY A 58 -12.51 12.29 2.35
CA GLY A 58 -13.68 11.43 2.56
C GLY A 58 -14.50 11.79 3.80
N GLY A 59 -14.00 12.68 4.67
CA GLY A 59 -14.66 13.09 5.92
C GLY A 59 -14.80 11.98 6.97
N MET A 60 -14.33 10.77 6.67
CA MET A 60 -14.38 9.58 7.52
C MET A 60 -13.11 8.76 7.30
N ILE A 61 -12.60 8.11 8.34
CA ILE A 61 -11.45 7.19 8.23
C ILE A 61 -12.00 5.78 7.99
N SER A 62 -11.35 4.99 7.12
CA SER A 62 -11.63 3.57 6.88
C SER A 62 -10.39 2.78 7.22
N LEU A 63 -10.50 1.91 8.22
CA LEU A 63 -9.36 1.09 8.63
C LEU A 63 -9.13 -0.09 7.70
N ALA A 64 -10.11 -0.44 6.86
CA ALA A 64 -10.04 -1.53 5.88
C ALA A 64 -8.82 -1.46 4.93
N GLN A 65 -8.19 -0.29 4.81
CA GLN A 65 -6.99 -0.08 4.02
C GLN A 65 -5.84 -1.02 4.42
N THR A 66 -5.67 -1.35 5.70
CA THR A 66 -4.61 -2.29 6.15
C THR A 66 -4.90 -3.72 5.71
N GLY A 67 -6.16 -4.17 5.82
CA GLY A 67 -6.62 -5.46 5.31
C GLY A 67 -6.44 -5.58 3.79
N LEU A 68 -6.83 -4.56 3.04
CA LEU A 68 -6.66 -4.52 1.58
C LEU A 68 -5.18 -4.53 1.15
N MET A 69 -4.31 -3.85 1.90
CA MET A 69 -2.87 -3.89 1.68
C MET A 69 -2.30 -5.29 1.92
N GLY A 70 -2.76 -5.98 2.98
CA GLY A 70 -2.41 -7.38 3.25
C GLY A 70 -2.87 -8.32 2.15
N ILE A 71 -4.11 -8.17 1.69
CA ILE A 71 -4.69 -8.97 0.58
C ILE A 71 -3.88 -8.77 -0.70
N ALA A 72 -3.55 -7.52 -1.07
CA ALA A 72 -2.75 -7.24 -2.25
C ALA A 72 -1.35 -7.86 -2.17
N GLY A 73 -0.68 -7.69 -1.02
CA GLY A 73 0.65 -8.25 -0.79
C GLY A 73 0.65 -9.78 -0.84
N TYR A 74 -0.33 -10.42 -0.20
CA TYR A 74 -0.44 -11.88 -0.20
C TYR A 74 -0.80 -12.43 -1.58
N ALA A 75 -1.77 -11.82 -2.27
CA ALA A 75 -2.14 -12.22 -3.63
C ALA A 75 -0.94 -12.14 -4.59
N LEU A 76 -0.21 -11.03 -4.56
CA LEU A 76 0.99 -10.84 -5.38
C LEU A 76 2.08 -11.86 -5.04
N ALA A 77 2.35 -12.08 -3.74
CA ALA A 77 3.36 -13.04 -3.30
C ALA A 77 3.05 -14.46 -3.79
N ASN A 78 1.80 -14.92 -3.71
CA ASN A 78 1.41 -16.24 -4.19
C ASN A 78 1.50 -16.36 -5.72
N MET A 79 1.21 -15.28 -6.45
CA MET A 79 1.26 -15.28 -7.92
C MET A 79 2.71 -15.32 -8.45
N VAL A 80 3.61 -14.55 -7.85
CA VAL A 80 4.99 -14.37 -8.35
C VAL A 80 5.95 -15.45 -7.83
N THR A 81 5.72 -16.01 -6.64
CA THR A 81 6.68 -16.95 -6.04
C THR A 81 6.76 -18.25 -6.85
N GLN A 82 7.98 -18.60 -7.25
CA GLN A 82 8.28 -19.82 -8.01
C GLN A 82 8.63 -20.98 -7.07
N ARG A 83 8.34 -22.21 -7.52
CA ARG A 83 8.75 -23.42 -6.82
C ARG A 83 10.26 -23.61 -6.94
N VAL A 84 10.96 -23.53 -5.81
CA VAL A 84 12.40 -23.84 -5.72
C VAL A 84 12.59 -25.22 -5.10
N PRO A 85 13.40 -26.12 -5.69
CA PRO A 85 13.75 -27.39 -5.06
C PRO A 85 14.42 -27.15 -3.70
N GLY A 86 13.80 -27.64 -2.62
CA GLY A 86 14.29 -27.48 -1.24
C GLY A 86 13.78 -26.23 -0.49
N GLY A 87 12.92 -25.40 -1.11
CA GLY A 87 12.27 -24.27 -0.44
C GLY A 87 11.02 -24.69 0.35
N GLU A 88 10.75 -24.04 1.49
CA GLU A 88 9.50 -24.23 2.20
C GLU A 88 8.30 -23.83 1.32
N THR A 89 7.42 -24.78 1.04
CA THR A 89 6.20 -24.53 0.27
C THR A 89 5.09 -24.09 1.22
N LYS A 90 5.03 -22.78 1.49
CA LYS A 90 3.90 -22.16 2.19
C LYS A 90 3.10 -21.31 1.21
N GLY A 91 1.85 -21.69 0.98
CA GLY A 91 0.94 -21.00 0.06
C GLY A 91 0.88 -21.60 -1.35
N LEU A 92 0.20 -20.88 -2.24
CA LEU A 92 0.05 -21.20 -3.64
C LEU A 92 1.23 -20.60 -4.41
N LEU A 93 1.91 -21.42 -5.23
CA LEU A 93 3.14 -21.04 -5.95
C LEU A 93 2.91 -21.11 -7.46
N LEU A 94 2.39 -20.02 -8.04
CA LEU A 94 2.01 -19.95 -9.45
C LEU A 94 3.19 -19.66 -10.38
N GLY A 95 4.18 -18.89 -9.92
CA GLY A 95 5.35 -18.53 -10.70
C GLY A 95 5.04 -17.75 -11.99
N TRP A 96 3.95 -16.97 -11.99
CA TRP A 96 3.52 -16.18 -13.14
C TRP A 96 4.42 -14.97 -13.37
N ASP A 97 4.29 -14.36 -14.56
CA ASP A 97 4.97 -13.11 -14.88
C ASP A 97 4.68 -12.03 -13.82
N PRO A 98 5.69 -11.31 -13.30
CA PRO A 98 5.49 -10.30 -12.26
C PRO A 98 4.55 -9.17 -12.67
N THR A 99 4.57 -8.77 -13.95
CA THR A 99 3.75 -7.66 -14.45
C THR A 99 2.28 -8.07 -14.49
N LEU A 100 2.00 -9.27 -15.01
CA LEU A 100 0.65 -9.82 -15.02
C LEU A 100 0.12 -10.02 -13.60
N SER A 101 0.96 -10.56 -12.71
CA SER A 101 0.62 -10.80 -11.30
C SER A 101 0.29 -9.52 -10.56
N LEU A 102 1.03 -8.43 -10.81
CA LEU A 102 0.75 -7.11 -10.26
C LEU A 102 -0.62 -6.60 -10.67
N VAL A 103 -0.93 -6.63 -11.97
CA VAL A 103 -2.23 -6.17 -12.48
C VAL A 103 -3.37 -7.00 -11.91
N LEU A 104 -3.23 -8.32 -11.88
CA LEU A 104 -4.25 -9.22 -11.33
C LEU A 104 -4.44 -9.03 -9.82
N ALA A 105 -3.36 -8.85 -9.05
CA ALA A 105 -3.44 -8.56 -7.63
C ALA A 105 -4.19 -7.23 -7.38
N ILE A 106 -3.91 -6.19 -8.17
CA ILE A 106 -4.63 -4.91 -8.08
C ILE A 106 -6.12 -5.12 -8.37
N LEU A 107 -6.47 -5.79 -9.48
CA LEU A 107 -7.87 -6.02 -9.85
C LEU A 107 -8.62 -6.84 -8.80
N LEU A 108 -7.97 -7.88 -8.25
CA LEU A 108 -8.51 -8.71 -7.18
C LEU A 108 -8.77 -7.87 -5.92
N THR A 109 -7.78 -7.09 -5.48
CA THR A 109 -7.92 -6.26 -4.28
C THR A 109 -8.96 -5.15 -4.48
N VAL A 110 -9.05 -4.55 -5.67
CA VAL A 110 -10.10 -3.60 -6.02
C VAL A 110 -11.47 -4.26 -5.94
N GLY A 111 -11.62 -5.47 -6.49
CA GLY A 111 -12.86 -6.24 -6.41
C GLY A 111 -13.31 -6.47 -4.96
N ILE A 112 -12.38 -6.87 -4.09
CA ILE A 112 -12.67 -7.06 -2.65
C ILE A 112 -13.00 -5.72 -1.97
N GLY A 113 -12.26 -4.66 -2.30
CA GLY A 113 -12.51 -3.31 -1.79
C GLY A 113 -13.90 -2.78 -2.17
N LEU A 114 -14.39 -3.09 -3.38
CA LEU A 114 -15.74 -2.76 -3.81
C LEU A 114 -16.80 -3.50 -2.98
N VAL A 115 -16.56 -4.77 -2.64
CA VAL A 115 -17.46 -5.54 -1.76
C VAL A 115 -17.49 -4.91 -0.36
N PHE A 116 -16.33 -4.59 0.23
CA PHE A 116 -16.27 -3.91 1.53
C PHE A 116 -16.96 -2.55 1.49
N GLY A 117 -16.76 -1.77 0.43
CA GLY A 117 -17.44 -0.50 0.23
C GLY A 117 -18.96 -0.64 0.07
N ALA A 118 -19.43 -1.66 -0.64
CA ALA A 118 -20.85 -1.93 -0.81
C ALA A 118 -21.53 -2.24 0.53
N VAL A 119 -20.88 -3.06 1.37
CA VAL A 119 -21.39 -3.40 2.71
C VAL A 119 -21.36 -2.18 3.64
N ALA A 120 -20.32 -1.35 3.57
CA ALA A 120 -20.16 -0.18 4.42
C ALA A 120 -20.99 1.05 3.98
N SER A 121 -21.66 0.99 2.83
CA SER A 121 -22.33 2.14 2.17
C SER A 121 -23.40 2.86 2.99
N ARG A 122 -23.95 2.21 4.03
CA ARG A 122 -24.98 2.79 4.91
C ARG A 122 -24.46 3.17 6.30
N SER A 123 -23.18 2.98 6.58
CA SER A 123 -22.58 3.25 7.89
C SER A 123 -21.94 4.63 7.92
N PHE A 124 -22.06 5.34 9.04
CA PHE A 124 -21.48 6.67 9.23
C PHE A 124 -20.75 6.77 10.56
N GLY A 125 -19.76 7.68 10.62
CA GLY A 125 -19.04 8.00 11.85
C GLY A 125 -18.34 6.79 12.47
N ILE A 126 -18.53 6.58 13.77
CA ILE A 126 -17.85 5.51 14.52
C ILE A 126 -18.28 4.10 14.09
N TYR A 127 -19.52 3.93 13.62
CA TYR A 127 -19.99 2.62 13.14
C TYR A 127 -19.27 2.20 11.86
N PHE A 128 -18.99 3.16 10.96
CA PHE A 128 -18.18 2.92 9.77
C PHE A 128 -16.75 2.51 10.14
N LEU A 129 -16.16 3.16 11.14
CA LEU A 129 -14.84 2.82 11.65
C LEU A 129 -14.79 1.41 12.24
N MET A 130 -15.73 1.05 13.12
CA MET A 130 -15.78 -0.28 13.74
C MET A 130 -16.02 -1.40 12.71
N LEU A 131 -16.91 -1.15 11.74
CA LEU A 131 -17.16 -2.09 10.67
C LEU A 131 -15.92 -2.29 9.79
N THR A 132 -15.22 -1.22 9.43
CA THR A 132 -14.00 -1.31 8.61
C THR A 132 -12.80 -1.86 9.35
N LEU A 133 -12.71 -1.70 10.68
CA LEU A 133 -11.73 -2.40 11.53
C LEU A 133 -11.94 -3.92 11.51
N THR A 134 -13.19 -4.37 11.37
CA THR A 134 -13.47 -5.82 11.27
C THR A 134 -12.90 -6.43 9.99
N TYR A 135 -12.62 -5.62 8.96
CA TYR A 135 -12.02 -6.07 7.71
C TYR A 135 -10.49 -6.17 7.73
N THR A 136 -9.84 -5.70 8.80
CA THR A 136 -8.38 -5.64 8.91
C THR A 136 -7.82 -6.84 9.64
#